data_AF-A0A9W9J8G8-F1
#
_entry.id   AF-A0A9W9J8G8-F1
#
_cell.length_a   1.000
_cell.length_b   1.000
_cell.length_c   1.000
_cell.angle_alpha   90.00
_cell.angle_beta   90.00
_cell.angle_gamma   90.00
#
_symmetry.space_group_name_H-M   'P 1'
#
loop_
_entity.id
_entity.type
_entity.pdbx_description
1 polymer ?
#
loop_
_entity_poly.entity_id
_entity_poly.type
_entity_poly.pdbx_seq_one_letter_code
_entity_poly.pdbx_strand_id
1 'polypeptide(L)'
;MDGNTSSLPARAEKRLPFSYILLDLLHGRALCLTVDAPSQPIYSFDSLDYSIATHEELYVWSEHISLAQVPADILTAVLDRLFFIGTEFPHLTCGSIHALHTLRSSCKEICDVGHAWIGREEIQNFFGTIQKDILIRGPMQLSQSNVYSVRVPRGNTLAYDAAANCVDCLKFLTENHLVGIQFYDETGRNYLHAAIDNDNNDCLQYILNNLAPGDIDRTTAINLSRLCGHPLVQLAEKRNQRGFELVLQQLLGHYNPADLFTDNYFKLKLCAFVSPEFAEQLFVMDLNIGNARDEHGTTSWHAAARGNPHGEDFMIWLSSRSGTEPTIKDNKGHNALMHAAMGNRSTSIQWLCSHVDPMENWVNPATQDVGSGPAYALRLAAESMEENSPDIFRGIMLRIPRNHFENLHNAISIFKLICDTLFTTRQNMAIQHAHPTLEHRMEWENSWRVAAAKCQNLGSFLQKRRGGWQGTTAMRAICDYARGRDLPMLVHGIAPLPPEGKFWFRIFKDREAGGGGRWPWSTST
;
A
#
# COMPACT_ATOMS: atom_id res chain seq x y z
N MET A 1 18.58 -50.51 48.75
CA MET A 1 17.56 -49.81 47.95
C MET A 1 18.22 -48.57 47.38
N ASP A 2 17.81 -48.21 46.17
CA ASP A 2 18.42 -47.25 45.23
C ASP A 2 19.72 -47.75 44.59
N GLY A 3 19.92 -47.77 43.28
CA GLY A 3 19.08 -47.49 42.12
C GLY A 3 19.99 -47.72 40.89
N ASN A 4 19.48 -48.28 39.80
CA ASN A 4 20.18 -48.17 38.51
C ASN A 4 19.21 -48.30 37.35
N THR A 5 19.07 -47.19 36.64
CA THR A 5 18.29 -46.97 35.43
C THR A 5 18.91 -47.73 34.25
N SER A 6 18.08 -48.53 33.58
CA SER A 6 18.39 -49.23 32.34
C SER A 6 18.57 -48.24 31.19
N SER A 7 19.74 -48.30 30.55
CA SER A 7 20.03 -47.64 29.28
C SER A 7 19.29 -48.33 28.12
N LEU A 8 18.50 -47.55 27.38
CA LEU A 8 18.02 -47.91 26.04
C LEU A 8 19.15 -47.67 25.02
N PRO A 9 19.22 -48.45 23.92
CA PRO A 9 20.34 -48.36 22.99
C PRO A 9 20.25 -47.10 22.13
N ALA A 10 21.39 -46.43 21.96
CA ALA A 10 21.56 -45.35 21.01
C ALA A 10 21.14 -45.79 19.61
N ARG A 11 20.13 -45.12 19.05
CA ARG A 11 19.81 -45.16 17.62
C ARG A 11 21.08 -44.73 16.87
N ALA A 12 21.69 -45.67 16.16
CA ALA A 12 22.68 -45.33 15.15
C ALA A 12 21.99 -44.45 14.11
N GLU A 13 22.21 -43.13 14.19
CA GLU A 13 21.90 -42.20 13.11
C GLU A 13 22.62 -42.70 11.86
N LYS A 14 21.84 -43.19 10.90
CA LYS A 14 22.34 -43.41 9.55
C LYS A 14 22.79 -42.04 9.03
N ARG A 15 24.10 -41.77 9.12
CA ARG A 15 24.73 -40.61 8.50
C ARG A 15 24.40 -40.65 7.00
N LEU A 16 23.50 -39.77 6.56
CA LEU A 16 23.28 -39.54 5.14
C LEU A 16 24.61 -39.07 4.54
N PRO A 17 24.93 -39.43 3.28
CA PRO A 17 26.19 -39.01 2.67
C PRO A 17 26.28 -37.47 2.67
N PHE A 18 27.44 -36.95 3.07
CA PHE A 18 27.76 -35.53 3.23
C PHE A 18 27.25 -34.63 2.08
N SER A 19 27.34 -35.12 0.83
CA SER A 19 26.87 -34.39 -0.36
C SER A 19 25.38 -34.07 -0.32
N TYR A 20 24.54 -34.90 0.31
CA TYR A 20 23.09 -34.70 0.33
C TYR A 20 22.65 -33.57 1.27
N ILE A 21 23.30 -33.43 2.44
CA ILE A 21 22.94 -32.43 3.46
C ILE A 21 23.30 -31.02 3.01
N LEU A 22 24.50 -30.83 2.44
CA LEU A 22 24.91 -29.53 1.91
C LEU A 22 24.02 -29.11 0.72
N LEU A 23 23.64 -30.06 -0.13
CA LEU A 23 22.70 -29.82 -1.22
C LEU A 23 21.31 -29.39 -0.71
N ASP A 24 20.79 -29.99 0.37
CA ASP A 24 19.50 -29.62 0.97
C ASP A 24 19.54 -28.24 1.63
N LEU A 25 20.65 -27.90 2.27
CA LEU A 25 20.85 -26.58 2.87
C LEU A 25 21.02 -25.48 1.82
N LEU A 26 21.76 -25.74 0.74
CA LEU A 26 21.88 -24.81 -0.39
C LEU A 26 20.57 -24.67 -1.17
N HIS A 27 19.79 -25.75 -1.31
CA HIS A 27 18.42 -25.70 -1.84
C HIS A 27 17.50 -24.83 -0.96
N GLY A 28 17.54 -25.04 0.36
CA GLY A 28 16.82 -24.23 1.33
C GLY A 28 17.24 -22.75 1.27
N ARG A 29 18.54 -22.44 1.18
CA ARG A 29 19.03 -21.07 1.01
C ARG A 29 18.61 -20.45 -0.31
N ALA A 30 18.67 -21.20 -1.41
CA ALA A 30 18.21 -20.71 -2.71
C ALA A 30 16.72 -20.35 -2.68
N LEU A 31 15.91 -21.09 -1.91
CA LEU A 31 14.52 -20.74 -1.61
C LEU A 31 14.42 -19.56 -0.62
N CYS A 32 15.29 -19.43 0.40
CA CYS A 32 15.26 -18.33 1.36
C CYS A 32 15.78 -16.99 0.80
N LEU A 33 16.60 -16.99 -0.27
CA LEU A 33 16.92 -15.78 -1.04
C LEU A 33 15.66 -15.08 -1.60
N THR A 34 14.49 -15.72 -1.51
CA THR A 34 13.19 -15.15 -1.83
C THR A 34 12.49 -14.41 -0.67
N VAL A 35 13.03 -14.44 0.57
CA VAL A 35 12.35 -13.99 1.82
C VAL A 35 13.24 -13.14 2.75
N ASP A 36 14.08 -12.25 2.22
CA ASP A 36 15.09 -11.44 2.94
C ASP A 36 16.35 -12.22 3.36
N ALA A 37 17.49 -11.92 2.74
CA ALA A 37 18.79 -12.47 3.11
C ALA A 37 19.74 -11.37 3.64
N PRO A 38 20.49 -11.62 4.74
CA PRO A 38 21.47 -10.67 5.27
C PRO A 38 22.74 -10.59 4.40
N SER A 39 23.49 -9.51 4.62
CA SER A 39 24.63 -9.05 3.84
C SER A 39 25.99 -9.71 4.17
N GLN A 40 26.73 -9.97 3.08
CA GLN A 40 28.16 -10.27 2.89
C GLN A 40 28.69 -11.67 3.26
N PRO A 41 29.39 -12.37 2.32
CA PRO A 41 30.01 -13.67 2.57
C PRO A 41 31.24 -13.56 3.48
N ILE A 42 31.40 -14.50 4.42
CA ILE A 42 32.48 -14.50 5.44
C ILE A 42 33.51 -15.63 5.19
N TYR A 43 33.15 -16.70 4.48
CA TYR A 43 33.99 -17.90 4.32
C TYR A 43 34.32 -18.22 2.86
N SER A 44 35.52 -18.78 2.64
CA SER A 44 35.97 -19.31 1.34
C SER A 44 35.56 -20.78 1.19
N PHE A 45 34.91 -21.18 0.08
CA PHE A 45 34.45 -22.57 -0.14
C PHE A 45 35.59 -23.59 0.01
N ASP A 46 36.76 -23.30 -0.57
CA ASP A 46 37.94 -24.19 -0.53
C ASP A 46 38.59 -24.32 0.86
N SER A 47 38.22 -23.45 1.81
CA SER A 47 38.83 -23.43 3.16
C SER A 47 38.04 -24.25 4.19
N LEU A 48 36.89 -24.79 3.81
CA LEU A 48 35.99 -25.51 4.70
C LEU A 48 36.28 -27.01 4.67
N ASP A 49 36.65 -27.59 5.83
CA ASP A 49 36.75 -29.04 5.96
C ASP A 49 35.38 -29.66 6.22
N TYR A 50 34.75 -29.96 5.10
CA TYR A 50 33.46 -30.60 4.99
C TYR A 50 33.38 -32.00 5.60
N SER A 51 34.51 -32.72 5.74
CA SER A 51 34.51 -34.11 6.19
C SER A 51 34.20 -34.30 7.68
N ILE A 52 34.29 -33.22 8.46
CA ILE A 52 34.15 -33.21 9.92
C ILE A 52 33.04 -32.29 10.44
N ALA A 53 32.32 -31.59 9.56
CA ALA A 53 31.35 -30.57 9.90
C ALA A 53 30.05 -31.13 10.50
N THR A 54 29.53 -30.47 11.53
CA THR A 54 28.21 -30.75 12.11
C THR A 54 27.08 -30.12 11.29
N HIS A 55 25.83 -30.55 11.51
CA HIS A 55 24.66 -30.02 10.80
C HIS A 55 24.43 -28.52 11.07
N GLU A 56 24.71 -28.03 12.27
CA GLU A 56 24.63 -26.60 12.62
C GLU A 56 25.74 -25.79 11.92
N GLU A 57 26.96 -26.32 11.88
CA GLU A 57 28.06 -25.67 11.14
C GLU A 57 27.77 -25.59 9.64
N LEU A 58 27.22 -26.66 9.05
CA LEU A 58 26.79 -26.66 7.65
C LEU A 58 25.67 -25.66 7.39
N TYR A 59 24.72 -25.49 8.31
CA TYR A 59 23.68 -24.47 8.20
C TYR A 59 24.29 -23.06 8.20
N VAL A 60 25.14 -22.75 9.18
CA VAL A 60 25.82 -21.45 9.27
C VAL A 60 26.70 -21.19 8.05
N TRP A 61 27.46 -22.18 7.60
CA TRP A 61 28.26 -22.06 6.39
C TRP A 61 27.40 -21.85 5.15
N SER A 62 26.28 -22.58 5.05
CA SER A 62 25.37 -22.42 3.92
C SER A 62 24.89 -20.98 3.81
N GLU A 63 24.63 -20.25 4.90
CA GLU A 63 24.22 -18.84 4.89
C GLU A 63 25.35 -17.86 4.52
N HIS A 64 26.61 -18.22 4.75
CA HIS A 64 27.77 -17.31 4.66
C HIS A 64 28.78 -17.63 3.55
N ILE A 65 28.60 -18.73 2.82
CA ILE A 65 29.39 -19.09 1.63
C ILE A 65 29.04 -18.16 0.47
N SER A 66 30.05 -17.69 -0.25
CA SER A 66 29.85 -17.01 -1.53
C SER A 66 29.45 -18.04 -2.60
N LEU A 67 28.27 -17.87 -3.20
CA LEU A 67 27.79 -18.76 -4.27
C LEU A 67 28.73 -18.77 -5.49
N ALA A 68 29.50 -17.71 -5.71
CA ALA A 68 30.48 -17.62 -6.79
C ALA A 68 31.66 -18.59 -6.63
N GLN A 69 31.89 -19.11 -5.41
CA GLN A 69 32.94 -20.08 -5.12
C GLN A 69 32.43 -21.52 -5.10
N VAL A 70 31.12 -21.72 -5.21
CA VAL A 70 30.54 -23.07 -5.22
C VAL A 70 30.83 -23.71 -6.58
N PRO A 71 31.39 -24.94 -6.61
CA PRO A 71 31.62 -25.69 -7.84
C PRO A 71 30.37 -25.81 -8.72
N ALA A 72 30.57 -25.71 -10.04
CA ALA A 72 29.49 -25.71 -11.03
C ALA A 72 28.62 -26.99 -11.01
N ASP A 73 29.23 -28.14 -10.70
CA ASP A 73 28.54 -29.43 -10.54
C ASP A 73 27.60 -29.45 -9.33
N ILE A 74 28.02 -28.84 -8.22
CA ILE A 74 27.17 -28.69 -7.02
C ILE A 74 26.01 -27.73 -7.31
N LEU A 75 26.28 -26.60 -7.95
CA LEU A 75 25.24 -25.64 -8.36
C LEU A 75 24.23 -26.29 -9.33
N THR A 76 24.70 -27.08 -10.29
CA THR A 76 23.85 -27.86 -11.20
C THR A 76 22.96 -28.84 -10.44
N ALA A 77 23.49 -29.54 -9.44
CA ALA A 77 22.71 -30.45 -8.61
C ALA A 77 21.69 -29.73 -7.71
N VAL A 78 22.00 -28.52 -7.23
CA VAL A 78 21.04 -27.67 -6.51
C VAL A 78 19.89 -27.25 -7.45
N LEU A 79 20.20 -26.87 -8.69
CA LEU A 79 19.18 -26.57 -9.71
C LEU A 79 18.32 -27.79 -10.04
N ASP A 80 18.93 -28.96 -10.25
CA ASP A 80 18.17 -30.20 -10.49
C ASP A 80 17.20 -30.49 -9.34
N ARG A 81 17.59 -30.25 -8.07
CA ARG A 81 16.69 -30.35 -6.92
C ARG A 81 15.62 -29.28 -6.89
N LEU A 82 15.95 -28.03 -7.19
CA LEU A 82 14.99 -26.91 -7.22
C LEU A 82 13.83 -27.15 -8.21
N PHE A 83 14.11 -27.83 -9.32
CA PHE A 83 13.12 -28.13 -10.37
C PHE A 83 12.69 -29.61 -10.38
N PHE A 84 13.15 -30.40 -9.40
CA PHE A 84 12.86 -31.84 -9.26
C PHE A 84 13.18 -32.65 -10.53
N ILE A 85 14.25 -32.26 -11.24
CA ILE A 85 14.73 -32.90 -12.46
C ILE A 85 15.28 -34.29 -12.13
N GLY A 86 14.87 -35.29 -12.90
CA GLY A 86 15.21 -36.69 -12.66
C GLY A 86 14.32 -37.40 -11.63
N THR A 87 13.31 -36.73 -11.10
CA THR A 87 12.23 -37.37 -10.34
C THR A 87 11.07 -37.76 -11.26
N GLU A 88 10.14 -38.59 -10.77
CA GLU A 88 8.92 -38.92 -11.51
C GLU A 88 8.02 -37.69 -11.77
N PHE A 89 8.20 -36.60 -11.02
CA PHE A 89 7.34 -35.42 -11.05
C PHE A 89 8.14 -34.10 -11.03
N PRO A 90 8.85 -33.76 -12.12
CA PRO A 90 9.48 -32.45 -12.23
C PRO A 90 8.40 -31.35 -12.22
N HIS A 91 8.63 -30.28 -11.46
CA HIS A 91 7.63 -29.21 -11.29
C HIS A 91 8.26 -27.82 -11.20
N LEU A 92 7.47 -26.85 -11.64
CA LEU A 92 7.88 -25.46 -11.80
C LEU A 92 7.10 -24.59 -10.80
N THR A 93 7.79 -23.87 -9.93
CA THR A 93 7.17 -23.00 -8.91
C THR A 93 7.67 -21.57 -9.05
N CYS A 94 6.91 -20.60 -8.51
CA CYS A 94 7.35 -19.20 -8.51
C CYS A 94 8.66 -19.04 -7.73
N GLY A 95 8.78 -19.76 -6.60
CA GLY A 95 9.99 -19.77 -5.79
C GLY A 95 11.21 -20.32 -6.54
N SER A 96 11.07 -21.43 -7.30
CA SER A 96 12.20 -22.00 -8.04
C SER A 96 12.65 -21.13 -9.21
N ILE A 97 11.72 -20.46 -9.91
CA ILE A 97 12.07 -19.49 -10.95
C ILE A 97 12.73 -18.25 -10.36
N HIS A 98 12.19 -17.71 -9.26
CA HIS A 98 12.78 -16.54 -8.62
C HIS A 98 14.17 -16.85 -8.07
N ALA A 99 14.35 -18.03 -7.46
CA ALA A 99 15.67 -18.51 -7.04
C ALA A 99 16.65 -18.60 -8.21
N LEU A 100 16.27 -19.22 -9.34
CA LEU A 100 17.12 -19.30 -10.53
C LEU A 100 17.49 -17.91 -11.08
N HIS A 101 16.52 -16.99 -11.14
CA HIS A 101 16.77 -15.60 -11.52
C HIS A 101 17.76 -14.93 -10.57
N THR A 102 17.52 -14.94 -9.27
CA THR A 102 18.38 -14.31 -8.26
C THR A 102 19.79 -14.89 -8.30
N LEU A 103 19.93 -16.20 -8.52
CA LEU A 103 21.22 -16.86 -8.73
C LEU A 103 21.94 -16.32 -9.97
N ARG A 104 21.27 -16.24 -11.13
CA ARG A 104 21.86 -15.74 -12.38
C ARG A 104 22.27 -14.27 -12.28
N SER A 105 21.54 -13.46 -11.52
CA SER A 105 21.83 -12.04 -11.33
C SER A 105 22.98 -11.78 -10.33
N SER A 106 23.46 -12.82 -9.62
CA SER A 106 24.46 -12.67 -8.55
C SER A 106 25.91 -12.52 -9.06
N CYS A 107 26.33 -13.33 -10.04
CA CYS A 107 27.63 -13.19 -10.70
C CYS A 107 27.68 -13.89 -12.07
N LYS A 108 28.71 -13.57 -12.86
CA LYS A 108 28.87 -14.09 -14.23
C LYS A 108 29.02 -15.61 -14.26
N GLU A 109 29.80 -16.18 -13.36
CA GLU A 109 30.06 -17.62 -13.28
C GLU A 109 28.78 -18.41 -13.00
N ILE A 110 27.93 -17.93 -12.08
CA ILE A 110 26.64 -18.55 -11.79
C ILE A 110 25.67 -18.38 -12.97
N CYS A 111 25.74 -17.24 -13.66
CA CYS A 111 24.96 -17.02 -14.88
C CYS A 111 25.30 -18.04 -15.96
N ASP A 112 26.59 -18.32 -16.18
CA ASP A 112 27.08 -19.30 -17.15
C ASP A 112 26.62 -20.73 -16.77
N VAL A 113 26.66 -21.09 -15.48
CA VAL A 113 26.11 -22.38 -14.98
C VAL A 113 24.61 -22.47 -15.22
N GLY A 114 23.85 -21.41 -14.93
CA GLY A 114 22.41 -21.37 -15.20
C GLY A 114 22.09 -21.53 -16.69
N HIS A 115 22.84 -20.88 -17.57
CA HIS A 115 22.69 -21.03 -19.02
C HIS A 115 23.02 -22.44 -19.50
N ALA A 116 24.13 -23.02 -19.02
CA ALA A 116 24.52 -24.38 -19.34
C ALA A 116 23.47 -25.39 -18.86
N TRP A 117 22.91 -25.19 -17.66
CA TRP A 117 21.86 -26.02 -17.09
C TRP A 117 20.58 -25.97 -17.94
N ILE A 118 20.12 -24.77 -18.34
CA ILE A 118 18.95 -24.62 -19.23
C ILE A 118 19.18 -25.35 -20.56
N GLY A 119 20.40 -25.31 -21.10
CA GLY A 119 20.75 -25.94 -22.38
C GLY A 119 20.80 -27.47 -22.38
N ARG A 120 20.67 -28.13 -21.22
CA ARG A 120 20.67 -29.59 -21.12
C ARG A 120 19.44 -30.19 -21.82
N GLU A 121 19.66 -31.29 -22.53
CA GLU A 121 18.60 -31.98 -23.28
C GLU A 121 17.44 -32.41 -22.36
N GLU A 122 17.73 -32.85 -21.13
CA GLU A 122 16.70 -33.24 -20.17
C GLU A 122 15.79 -32.06 -19.80
N ILE A 123 16.37 -30.86 -19.64
CA ILE A 123 15.64 -29.64 -19.28
C ILE A 123 14.83 -29.12 -20.47
N GLN A 124 15.41 -29.15 -21.68
CA GLN A 124 14.70 -28.79 -22.89
C GLN A 124 13.53 -29.74 -23.17
N ASN A 125 13.69 -31.04 -22.92
CA ASN A 125 12.61 -32.02 -23.01
C ASN A 125 11.53 -31.79 -21.96
N PHE A 126 11.91 -31.43 -20.72
CA PHE A 126 10.98 -31.05 -19.67
C PHE A 126 10.17 -29.80 -20.06
N PHE A 127 10.81 -28.74 -20.53
CA PHE A 127 10.14 -27.53 -21.03
C PHE A 127 9.24 -27.83 -22.23
N GLY A 128 9.68 -28.66 -23.17
CA GLY A 128 8.86 -29.11 -24.29
C GLY A 128 7.62 -29.90 -23.87
N THR A 129 7.70 -30.64 -22.76
CA THR A 129 6.55 -31.36 -22.18
C THR A 129 5.54 -30.38 -21.57
N ILE A 130 6.02 -29.41 -20.79
CA ILE A 130 5.20 -28.33 -20.23
C ILE A 130 4.50 -27.55 -21.35
N GLN A 131 5.26 -27.19 -22.40
CA GLN A 131 4.73 -26.43 -23.53
C GLN A 131 3.61 -27.19 -24.25
N LYS A 132 3.77 -28.50 -24.47
CA LYS A 132 2.72 -29.35 -25.07
C LYS A 132 1.47 -29.39 -24.21
N ASP A 133 1.61 -29.54 -22.89
CA ASP A 133 0.45 -29.55 -21.98
C ASP A 133 -0.30 -28.20 -21.99
N ILE A 134 0.42 -27.08 -22.03
CA ILE A 134 -0.14 -25.73 -22.14
C ILE A 134 -0.85 -25.53 -23.48
N LEU A 135 -0.24 -25.95 -24.58
CA LEU A 135 -0.81 -25.86 -25.93
C LEU A 135 -2.08 -26.73 -26.08
N ILE A 136 -2.09 -27.94 -25.51
CA ILE A 136 -3.20 -28.89 -25.61
C ILE A 136 -4.41 -28.44 -24.78
N ARG A 137 -4.19 -27.87 -23.60
CA ARG A 137 -5.28 -27.43 -22.70
C ARG A 137 -5.78 -26.00 -22.98
N GLY A 138 -5.09 -25.27 -23.87
CA GLY A 138 -5.36 -23.87 -24.17
C GLY A 138 -5.04 -22.93 -22.99
N PRO A 139 -4.96 -21.61 -23.23
CA PRO A 139 -4.62 -20.64 -22.18
C PRO A 139 -5.63 -20.58 -21.02
N MET A 140 -6.82 -21.17 -21.19
CA MET A 140 -7.99 -20.98 -20.32
C MET A 140 -8.29 -22.12 -19.33
N GLN A 141 -7.56 -23.23 -19.30
CA GLN A 141 -7.79 -24.31 -18.31
C GLN A 141 -6.76 -24.39 -17.17
N LEU A 142 -5.78 -23.50 -17.13
CA LEU A 142 -4.75 -23.52 -16.08
C LEU A 142 -5.25 -23.02 -14.71
N SER A 143 -6.50 -22.56 -14.60
CA SER A 143 -7.14 -22.38 -13.29
C SER A 143 -7.65 -23.69 -12.67
N GLN A 144 -7.68 -24.81 -13.42
CA GLN A 144 -8.19 -26.10 -12.92
C GLN A 144 -7.40 -27.35 -13.32
N SER A 145 -6.35 -27.27 -14.14
CA SER A 145 -5.78 -28.49 -14.71
C SER A 145 -4.57 -29.05 -13.95
N ASN A 146 -4.87 -29.84 -12.92
CA ASN A 146 -4.21 -31.10 -12.52
C ASN A 146 -2.79 -31.37 -13.05
N VAL A 147 -1.77 -30.83 -12.38
CA VAL A 147 -0.63 -31.64 -11.95
C VAL A 147 -0.96 -32.03 -10.52
N TYR A 148 -0.97 -33.33 -10.21
CA TYR A 148 -1.57 -33.85 -8.98
C TYR A 148 -1.04 -33.13 -7.72
N SER A 149 -2.00 -32.67 -6.91
CA SER A 149 -1.90 -31.95 -5.64
C SER A 149 -1.94 -30.41 -5.72
N VAL A 150 -2.81 -29.86 -4.87
CA VAL A 150 -2.96 -28.47 -4.40
C VAL A 150 -4.23 -27.78 -4.92
N ARG A 151 -5.25 -27.79 -4.05
CA ARG A 151 -6.29 -26.76 -4.01
C ARG A 151 -5.62 -25.41 -3.73
N VAL A 152 -5.22 -24.69 -4.77
CA VAL A 152 -4.96 -23.25 -4.65
C VAL A 152 -6.31 -22.55 -4.89
N PRO A 153 -6.91 -21.89 -3.90
CA PRO A 153 -8.15 -21.16 -4.12
C PRO A 153 -7.84 -19.97 -5.05
N ARG A 154 -8.45 -19.96 -6.24
CA ARG A 154 -8.36 -18.90 -7.27
C ARG A 154 -6.98 -18.72 -7.92
N GLY A 155 -6.68 -19.59 -8.88
CA GLY A 155 -6.34 -19.17 -10.25
C GLY A 155 -5.19 -18.18 -10.50
N ASN A 156 -4.09 -18.20 -9.74
CA ASN A 156 -2.87 -17.52 -10.16
C ASN A 156 -1.99 -18.48 -10.97
N THR A 157 -1.91 -18.25 -12.28
CA THR A 157 -0.89 -18.91 -13.10
C THR A 157 0.49 -18.42 -12.66
N LEU A 158 1.50 -19.27 -12.72
CA LEU A 158 2.90 -18.95 -12.41
C LEU A 158 3.39 -17.64 -13.06
N ALA A 159 2.92 -17.37 -14.29
CA ALA A 159 3.20 -16.13 -15.01
C ALA A 159 2.44 -14.90 -14.47
N TYR A 160 1.25 -15.08 -13.90
CA TYR A 160 0.52 -14.01 -13.21
C TYR A 160 1.28 -13.59 -11.95
N ASP A 161 1.76 -14.53 -11.14
CA ASP A 161 2.58 -14.24 -9.95
C ASP A 161 3.92 -13.61 -10.34
N ALA A 162 4.55 -14.07 -11.44
CA ALA A 162 5.75 -13.46 -11.97
C ALA A 162 5.48 -12.01 -12.44
N ALA A 163 4.40 -11.77 -13.19
CA ALA A 163 4.02 -10.44 -13.65
C ALA A 163 3.69 -9.48 -12.48
N ALA A 164 3.11 -9.99 -11.41
CA ALA A 164 2.89 -9.23 -10.18
C ALA A 164 4.21 -8.82 -9.50
N ASN A 165 5.20 -9.71 -9.44
CA ASN A 165 6.31 -9.54 -8.50
C ASN A 165 7.70 -9.33 -9.13
N CYS A 166 7.99 -9.89 -10.30
CA CYS A 166 9.35 -9.89 -10.86
C CYS A 166 9.40 -9.99 -12.39
N VAL A 167 9.90 -8.92 -13.03
CA VAL A 167 10.00 -8.82 -14.50
C VAL A 167 10.92 -9.88 -15.10
N ASP A 168 12.01 -10.23 -14.42
CA ASP A 168 12.97 -11.21 -14.95
C ASP A 168 12.46 -12.64 -14.85
N CYS A 169 11.62 -12.95 -13.85
CA CYS A 169 10.87 -14.21 -13.83
C CYS A 169 9.89 -14.30 -15.01
N LEU A 170 9.22 -13.20 -15.35
CA LEU A 170 8.31 -13.16 -16.50
C LEU A 170 9.07 -13.26 -17.83
N LYS A 171 10.22 -12.58 -17.96
CA LYS A 171 11.13 -12.73 -19.11
C LYS A 171 11.56 -14.19 -19.28
N PHE A 172 12.03 -14.83 -18.21
CA PHE A 172 12.43 -16.22 -18.25
C PHE A 172 11.32 -17.13 -18.80
N LEU A 173 10.08 -16.96 -18.31
CA LEU A 173 8.94 -17.75 -18.78
C LEU A 173 8.59 -17.50 -20.26
N THR A 174 8.72 -16.27 -20.73
CA THR A 174 8.37 -15.87 -22.11
C THR A 174 9.47 -16.22 -23.11
N GLU A 175 10.74 -16.00 -22.77
CA GLU A 175 11.93 -16.32 -23.58
C GLU A 175 12.10 -17.83 -23.79
N ASN A 176 11.75 -18.65 -22.79
CA ASN A 176 11.77 -20.11 -22.91
C ASN A 176 10.46 -20.69 -23.46
N HIS A 177 9.56 -19.84 -23.99
CA HIS A 177 8.28 -20.22 -24.59
C HIS A 177 7.38 -21.07 -23.68
N LEU A 178 7.54 -20.93 -22.36
CA LEU A 178 6.70 -21.60 -21.36
C LEU A 178 5.33 -20.92 -21.26
N VAL A 179 5.27 -19.60 -21.50
CA VAL A 179 4.02 -18.83 -21.57
C VAL A 179 4.04 -17.84 -22.73
N GLY A 180 2.88 -17.60 -23.33
CA GLY A 180 2.66 -16.54 -24.32
C GLY A 180 2.12 -15.29 -23.64
N ILE A 181 2.73 -14.13 -23.88
CA ILE A 181 2.38 -12.88 -23.20
C ILE A 181 0.95 -12.37 -23.53
N GLN A 182 0.41 -12.83 -24.66
CA GLN A 182 -0.93 -12.53 -25.16
C GLN A 182 -2.07 -13.29 -24.47
N PHE A 183 -1.77 -14.18 -23.52
CA PHE A 183 -2.78 -14.99 -22.86
C PHE A 183 -3.63 -14.18 -21.86
N TYR A 184 -4.91 -14.57 -21.76
CA TYR A 184 -5.91 -13.97 -20.88
C TYR A 184 -6.74 -15.06 -20.19
N ASP A 185 -7.29 -14.72 -19.02
CA ASP A 185 -8.18 -15.58 -18.24
C ASP A 185 -9.63 -15.53 -18.77
N GLU A 186 -10.52 -16.33 -18.16
CA GLU A 186 -11.95 -16.37 -18.51
C GLU A 186 -12.70 -15.05 -18.29
N THR A 187 -12.11 -14.12 -17.53
CA THR A 187 -12.63 -12.77 -17.28
C THR A 187 -12.05 -11.73 -18.26
N GLY A 188 -11.16 -12.14 -19.16
CA GLY A 188 -10.47 -11.25 -20.10
C GLY A 188 -9.25 -10.55 -19.52
N ARG A 189 -8.80 -10.91 -18.31
CA ARG A 189 -7.59 -10.33 -17.69
C ARG A 189 -6.34 -11.03 -18.21
N ASN A 190 -5.36 -10.26 -18.66
CA ASN A 190 -4.03 -10.72 -19.06
C ASN A 190 -2.99 -10.42 -17.95
N TYR A 191 -1.71 -10.72 -18.20
CA TYR A 191 -0.62 -10.44 -17.25
C TYR A 191 -0.42 -8.95 -16.93
N LEU A 192 -0.90 -8.04 -17.79
CA LEU A 192 -0.87 -6.60 -17.52
C LEU A 192 -1.65 -6.27 -16.25
N HIS A 193 -2.79 -6.94 -16.03
CA HIS A 193 -3.63 -6.72 -14.85
C HIS A 193 -2.92 -7.13 -13.55
N ALA A 194 -2.13 -8.21 -13.59
CA ALA A 194 -1.30 -8.63 -12.46
C ALA A 194 -0.24 -7.58 -12.08
N ALA A 195 0.40 -7.01 -13.10
CA ALA A 195 1.39 -5.95 -12.93
C ALA A 195 0.75 -4.66 -12.40
N ILE A 196 -0.45 -4.30 -12.87
CA ILE A 196 -1.22 -3.15 -12.37
C ILE A 196 -1.62 -3.37 -10.91
N ASP A 197 -2.12 -4.57 -10.57
CA ASP A 197 -2.61 -4.88 -9.22
C ASP A 197 -1.54 -4.71 -8.14
N ASN A 198 -0.27 -4.98 -8.51
CA ASN A 198 0.91 -4.91 -7.64
C ASN A 198 1.82 -3.70 -7.91
N ASP A 199 1.37 -2.73 -8.71
CA ASP A 199 2.13 -1.51 -9.03
C ASP A 199 3.52 -1.77 -9.65
N ASN A 200 3.66 -2.88 -10.40
CA ASN A 200 4.91 -3.31 -10.98
C ASN A 200 5.13 -2.69 -12.37
N ASN A 201 5.67 -1.47 -12.37
CA ASN A 201 5.91 -0.70 -13.59
C ASN A 201 6.94 -1.34 -14.55
N ASP A 202 7.90 -2.12 -14.04
CA ASP A 202 8.90 -2.81 -14.87
C ASP A 202 8.28 -3.97 -15.65
N CYS A 203 7.47 -4.79 -14.98
CA CYS A 203 6.65 -5.81 -15.65
C CYS A 203 5.70 -5.18 -16.65
N LEU A 204 5.03 -4.09 -16.27
CA LEU A 204 4.09 -3.38 -17.14
C LEU A 204 4.79 -2.88 -18.42
N GLN A 205 5.96 -2.27 -18.31
CA GLN A 205 6.77 -1.85 -19.46
C GLN A 205 7.17 -3.05 -20.33
N TYR A 206 7.66 -4.13 -19.72
CA TYR A 206 8.06 -5.34 -20.46
C TYR A 206 6.88 -5.95 -21.22
N ILE A 207 5.72 -6.06 -20.59
CA ILE A 207 4.49 -6.58 -21.19
C ILE A 207 4.08 -5.70 -22.36
N LEU A 208 3.99 -4.38 -22.17
CA LEU A 208 3.59 -3.45 -23.22
C LEU A 208 4.54 -3.44 -24.43
N ASN A 209 5.84 -3.66 -24.23
CA ASN A 209 6.80 -3.73 -25.33
C ASN A 209 6.66 -5.00 -26.19
N ASN A 210 6.05 -6.06 -25.64
CA ASN A 210 5.94 -7.37 -26.29
C ASN A 210 4.49 -7.76 -26.64
N LEU A 211 3.51 -6.98 -26.18
CA LEU A 211 2.10 -7.21 -26.41
C LEU A 211 1.61 -6.37 -27.61
N ALA A 212 0.81 -6.97 -28.48
CA ALA A 212 0.18 -6.20 -29.55
C ALA A 212 -0.87 -5.24 -28.96
N PRO A 213 -1.05 -4.02 -29.49
CA PRO A 213 -1.99 -3.04 -28.94
C PRO A 213 -3.44 -3.54 -28.82
N GLY A 214 -3.88 -4.37 -29.77
CA GLY A 214 -5.22 -4.98 -29.74
C GLY A 214 -5.40 -6.06 -28.65
N ASP A 215 -4.33 -6.47 -27.98
CA ASP A 215 -4.36 -7.43 -26.87
C ASP A 215 -4.25 -6.76 -25.49
N ILE A 216 -4.05 -5.43 -25.44
CA ILE A 216 -4.03 -4.63 -24.20
C ILE A 216 -5.42 -4.61 -23.56
N ASP A 217 -6.45 -4.42 -24.38
CA ASP A 217 -7.84 -4.44 -23.97
C ASP A 217 -8.64 -5.41 -24.85
N ARG A 218 -8.85 -6.62 -24.30
CA ARG A 218 -9.73 -7.64 -24.86
C ARG A 218 -10.98 -7.82 -24.01
N THR A 219 -11.44 -6.79 -23.29
CA THR A 219 -12.68 -6.89 -22.52
C THR A 219 -13.83 -7.28 -23.46
N THR A 220 -14.09 -8.59 -23.51
CA THR A 220 -15.31 -9.12 -24.09
C THR A 220 -16.42 -8.52 -23.26
N ALA A 221 -17.48 -8.08 -23.93
CA ALA A 221 -18.64 -7.44 -23.36
C ALA A 221 -19.44 -8.37 -22.42
N ILE A 222 -18.80 -8.97 -21.42
CA ILE A 222 -19.39 -9.76 -20.37
C ILE A 222 -19.81 -8.79 -19.27
N ASN A 223 -20.89 -8.05 -19.55
CA ASN A 223 -21.94 -7.69 -18.59
C ASN A 223 -21.54 -7.23 -17.16
N LEU A 224 -20.39 -6.58 -16.99
CA LEU A 224 -20.00 -5.90 -15.75
C LEU A 224 -19.89 -4.41 -16.06
N SER A 225 -20.90 -3.65 -15.63
CA SER A 225 -20.94 -2.18 -15.51
C SER A 225 -19.76 -1.41 -16.13
N ARG A 226 -19.80 -1.25 -17.46
CA ARG A 226 -19.12 -0.33 -18.38
C ARG A 226 -17.63 0.07 -18.23
N LEU A 227 -16.91 -0.13 -17.13
CA LEU A 227 -15.51 0.35 -16.99
C LEU A 227 -14.63 -0.44 -16.01
N CYS A 228 -15.17 -1.38 -15.22
CA CYS A 228 -14.46 -2.04 -14.10
C CYS A 228 -13.37 -3.06 -14.48
N GLY A 229 -13.02 -3.18 -15.77
CA GLY A 229 -11.96 -4.07 -16.26
C GLY A 229 -10.91 -3.39 -17.14
N HIS A 230 -11.06 -2.10 -17.47
CA HIS A 230 -10.13 -1.44 -18.38
C HIS A 230 -8.81 -1.12 -17.68
N PRO A 231 -7.63 -1.42 -18.27
CA PRO A 231 -6.32 -1.17 -17.63
C PRO A 231 -6.11 0.27 -17.15
N LEU A 232 -6.49 1.27 -17.96
CA LEU A 232 -6.43 2.69 -17.56
C LEU A 232 -7.31 3.03 -16.35
N VAL A 233 -8.48 2.40 -16.22
CA VAL A 233 -9.38 2.64 -15.08
C VAL A 233 -8.78 2.04 -13.81
N GLN A 234 -8.23 0.83 -13.90
CA GLN A 234 -7.52 0.18 -12.78
C GLN A 234 -6.29 0.98 -12.35
N LEU A 235 -5.50 1.46 -13.31
CA LEU A 235 -4.34 2.32 -13.03
C LEU A 235 -4.75 3.63 -12.35
N ALA A 236 -5.88 4.22 -12.75
CA ALA A 236 -6.43 5.40 -12.08
C ALA A 236 -6.92 5.11 -10.66
N GLU A 237 -7.49 3.93 -10.41
CA GLU A 237 -7.89 3.49 -9.06
C GLU A 237 -6.67 3.25 -8.15
N LYS A 238 -5.61 2.68 -8.70
CA LYS A 238 -4.33 2.47 -8.03
C LYS A 238 -3.50 3.75 -7.88
N ARG A 239 -3.90 4.84 -8.57
CA ARG A 239 -3.17 6.12 -8.62
C ARG A 239 -1.75 5.97 -9.16
N ASN A 240 -1.52 5.00 -10.04
CA ASN A 240 -0.22 4.78 -10.67
C ASN A 240 -0.14 5.62 -11.96
N GLN A 241 0.40 6.83 -11.84
CA GLN A 241 0.60 7.72 -12.99
C GLN A 241 1.56 7.11 -14.02
N ARG A 242 2.66 6.49 -13.59
CA ARG A 242 3.66 5.97 -14.52
C ARG A 242 3.10 4.86 -15.40
N GLY A 243 2.41 3.89 -14.79
CA GLY A 243 1.74 2.83 -15.52
C GLY A 243 0.63 3.37 -16.42
N PHE A 244 -0.13 4.37 -15.95
CA PHE A 244 -1.15 5.04 -16.76
C PHE A 244 -0.56 5.69 -18.02
N GLU A 245 0.53 6.45 -17.88
CA GLU A 245 1.26 7.05 -19.01
C GLU A 245 1.70 6.00 -20.03
N LEU A 246 2.30 4.90 -19.56
CA LEU A 246 2.81 3.83 -20.41
C LEU A 246 1.70 3.15 -21.21
N VAL A 247 0.58 2.80 -20.56
CA VAL A 247 -0.57 2.18 -21.23
C VAL A 247 -1.22 3.17 -22.19
N LEU A 248 -1.39 4.44 -21.79
CA LEU A 248 -2.01 5.45 -22.64
C LEU A 248 -1.19 5.69 -23.92
N GLN A 249 0.14 5.79 -23.81
CA GLN A 249 1.03 5.96 -24.96
C GLN A 249 0.89 4.83 -25.99
N GLN A 250 0.76 3.58 -25.54
CA GLN A 250 0.54 2.45 -26.44
C GLN A 250 -0.85 2.45 -27.07
N LEU A 251 -1.88 2.89 -26.35
CA LEU A 251 -3.25 2.91 -26.85
C LEU A 251 -3.52 4.05 -27.84
N LEU A 252 -2.85 5.20 -27.69
CA LEU A 252 -3.08 6.40 -28.53
C LEU A 252 -2.89 6.17 -30.04
N GLY A 253 -2.12 5.16 -30.44
CA GLY A 253 -1.94 4.78 -31.86
C GLY A 253 -3.02 3.86 -32.43
N HIS A 254 -3.86 3.26 -31.57
CA HIS A 254 -4.70 2.11 -31.93
C HIS A 254 -6.15 2.24 -31.44
N TYR A 255 -6.40 3.12 -30.49
CA TYR A 255 -7.69 3.34 -29.86
C TYR A 255 -7.96 4.85 -29.74
N ASN A 256 -9.23 5.26 -29.80
CA ASN A 256 -9.61 6.63 -29.50
C ASN A 256 -9.90 6.76 -27.99
N PRO A 257 -8.97 7.27 -27.16
CA PRO A 257 -9.19 7.36 -25.72
C PRO A 257 -10.34 8.30 -25.34
N ALA A 258 -10.84 9.13 -26.26
CA ALA A 258 -11.92 10.06 -26.00
C ALA A 258 -13.15 9.41 -25.34
N ASP A 259 -13.48 8.16 -25.70
CA ASP A 259 -14.62 7.44 -25.14
C ASP A 259 -14.49 7.22 -23.62
N LEU A 260 -13.28 6.92 -23.11
CA LEU A 260 -13.02 6.78 -21.67
C LEU A 260 -13.11 8.14 -20.96
N PHE A 261 -12.63 9.19 -21.64
CA PHE A 261 -12.71 10.56 -21.16
C PHE A 261 -14.09 11.21 -21.42
N THR A 262 -15.14 10.44 -21.72
CA THR A 262 -16.52 10.93 -21.59
C THR A 262 -17.03 10.83 -20.15
N ASP A 263 -16.50 9.89 -19.37
CA ASP A 263 -16.90 9.69 -17.98
C ASP A 263 -16.24 10.72 -17.04
N ASN A 264 -17.06 11.59 -16.46
CA ASN A 264 -16.60 12.57 -15.48
C ASN A 264 -16.07 11.90 -14.21
N TYR A 265 -16.61 10.75 -13.79
CA TYR A 265 -16.11 10.06 -12.61
C TYR A 265 -14.66 9.56 -12.82
N PHE A 266 -14.36 9.00 -13.98
CA PHE A 266 -12.99 8.65 -14.37
C PHE A 266 -12.05 9.87 -14.39
N LYS A 267 -12.46 11.00 -14.99
CA LYS A 267 -11.66 12.24 -14.96
C LYS A 267 -11.37 12.74 -13.55
N LEU A 268 -12.37 12.68 -12.66
CA LEU A 268 -12.21 13.07 -11.26
C LEU A 268 -11.20 12.17 -10.54
N LYS A 269 -11.20 10.85 -10.81
CA LYS A 269 -10.16 9.94 -10.30
C LYS A 269 -8.76 10.38 -10.75
N LEU A 270 -8.58 10.73 -12.02
CA LEU A 270 -7.28 11.24 -12.52
C LEU A 270 -6.84 12.52 -11.81
N CYS A 271 -7.74 13.49 -11.66
CA CYS A 271 -7.44 14.76 -10.97
C CYS A 271 -6.95 14.56 -9.54
N ALA A 272 -7.29 13.45 -8.89
CA ALA A 272 -6.89 13.16 -7.52
C ALA A 272 -5.42 12.70 -7.38
N PHE A 273 -4.67 12.46 -8.46
CA PHE A 273 -3.27 12.01 -8.33
C PHE A 273 -2.31 12.48 -9.43
N VAL A 274 -2.78 12.84 -10.62
CA VAL A 274 -1.89 13.18 -11.75
C VAL A 274 -1.11 14.48 -11.53
N SER A 275 0.09 14.54 -12.09
CA SER A 275 0.93 15.74 -12.07
C SER A 275 0.44 16.83 -13.02
N PRO A 276 0.78 18.12 -12.78
CA PRO A 276 0.45 19.21 -13.68
C PRO A 276 0.99 19.00 -15.10
N GLU A 277 2.20 18.46 -15.23
CA GLU A 277 2.84 18.19 -16.52
C GLU A 277 2.06 17.14 -17.30
N PHE A 278 1.61 16.07 -16.63
CA PHE A 278 0.82 15.04 -17.28
C PHE A 278 -0.60 15.51 -17.57
N ALA A 279 -1.20 16.31 -16.69
CA ALA A 279 -2.49 16.94 -16.95
C ALA A 279 -2.44 17.88 -18.17
N GLU A 280 -1.34 18.62 -18.34
CA GLU A 280 -1.10 19.45 -19.51
C GLU A 280 -0.94 18.60 -20.78
N GLN A 281 -0.23 17.46 -20.72
CA GLN A 281 -0.15 16.52 -21.84
C GLN A 281 -1.54 16.01 -22.25
N LEU A 282 -2.36 15.59 -21.29
CA LEU A 282 -3.74 15.18 -21.54
C LEU A 282 -4.57 16.31 -22.16
N PHE A 283 -4.40 17.54 -21.68
CA PHE A 283 -5.09 18.72 -22.24
C PHE A 283 -4.71 18.99 -23.69
N VAL A 284 -3.42 18.91 -24.04
CA VAL A 284 -2.93 19.07 -25.43
C VAL A 284 -3.46 17.97 -26.36
N MET A 285 -3.80 16.80 -25.81
CA MET A 285 -4.45 15.69 -26.52
C MET A 285 -5.99 15.83 -26.61
N ASP A 286 -6.56 16.98 -26.26
CA ASP A 286 -8.01 17.21 -26.12
C ASP A 286 -8.70 16.32 -25.07
N LEU A 287 -7.94 15.69 -24.17
CA LEU A 287 -8.44 14.86 -23.05
C LEU A 287 -8.56 15.68 -21.76
N ASN A 288 -9.36 16.75 -21.80
CA ASN A 288 -9.46 17.70 -20.70
C ASN A 288 -10.11 17.08 -19.43
N ILE A 289 -9.32 16.93 -18.38
CA ILE A 289 -9.75 16.46 -17.05
C ILE A 289 -10.22 17.58 -16.11
N GLY A 290 -9.91 18.85 -16.39
CA GLY A 290 -10.16 20.00 -15.52
C GLY A 290 -11.62 20.48 -15.47
N ASN A 291 -12.46 20.04 -16.41
CA ASN A 291 -13.87 20.41 -16.52
C ASN A 291 -14.83 19.32 -16.05
N ALA A 292 -14.33 18.31 -15.34
CA ALA A 292 -15.16 17.20 -14.91
C ALA A 292 -16.14 17.65 -13.82
N ARG A 293 -17.39 17.21 -13.95
CA ARG A 293 -18.43 17.36 -12.92
C ARG A 293 -19.31 16.11 -12.85
N ASP A 294 -19.34 15.43 -11.72
CA ASP A 294 -20.19 14.25 -11.54
C ASP A 294 -21.66 14.63 -11.20
N GLU A 295 -22.50 13.61 -11.06
CA GLU A 295 -23.92 13.75 -10.67
C GLU A 295 -24.11 14.29 -9.24
N HIS A 296 -23.09 14.20 -8.39
CA HIS A 296 -23.07 14.76 -7.05
C HIS A 296 -22.58 16.22 -7.02
N GLY A 297 -22.30 16.81 -8.18
CA GLY A 297 -21.76 18.16 -8.28
C GLY A 297 -20.29 18.28 -7.89
N THR A 298 -19.60 17.15 -7.65
CA THR A 298 -18.16 17.09 -7.42
C THR A 298 -17.45 17.55 -8.69
N THR A 299 -16.47 18.45 -8.57
CA THR A 299 -15.73 19.02 -9.70
C THR A 299 -14.28 18.58 -9.62
N SER A 300 -13.50 18.82 -10.69
CA SER A 300 -12.06 18.57 -10.68
C SER A 300 -11.34 19.27 -9.52
N TRP A 301 -11.82 20.45 -9.11
CA TRP A 301 -11.34 21.14 -7.92
C TRP A 301 -11.57 20.35 -6.64
N HIS A 302 -12.76 19.78 -6.44
CA HIS A 302 -13.06 18.94 -5.26
C HIS A 302 -12.16 17.71 -5.18
N ALA A 303 -12.00 16.99 -6.30
CA ALA A 303 -11.17 15.78 -6.35
C ALA A 303 -9.69 16.08 -6.13
N ALA A 304 -9.16 17.11 -6.81
CA ALA A 304 -7.77 17.51 -6.67
C ALA A 304 -7.46 18.01 -5.26
N ALA A 305 -8.33 18.87 -4.71
CA ALA A 305 -8.14 19.47 -3.39
C ALA A 305 -8.08 18.42 -2.27
N ARG A 306 -8.84 17.33 -2.40
CA ARG A 306 -8.90 16.25 -1.40
C ARG A 306 -7.67 15.35 -1.38
N GLY A 307 -7.02 15.13 -2.53
CA GLY A 307 -6.11 13.97 -2.68
C GLY A 307 -4.88 14.14 -3.55
N ASN A 308 -4.78 15.21 -4.36
CA ASN A 308 -3.67 15.35 -5.30
C ASN A 308 -2.35 15.67 -4.56
N PRO A 309 -1.29 14.87 -4.75
CA PRO A 309 -0.01 15.08 -4.06
C PRO A 309 0.71 16.35 -4.49
N HIS A 310 0.47 16.84 -5.72
CA HIS A 310 1.12 18.02 -6.29
C HIS A 310 0.55 19.35 -5.79
N GLY A 311 -0.54 19.32 -4.99
CA GLY A 311 -0.99 20.47 -4.19
C GLY A 311 -1.19 21.76 -4.98
N GLU A 312 -0.47 22.81 -4.58
CA GLU A 312 -0.53 24.15 -5.19
C GLU A 312 -0.25 24.15 -6.69
N ASP A 313 0.75 23.41 -7.17
CA ASP A 313 1.10 23.38 -8.59
C ASP A 313 -0.06 22.88 -9.45
N PHE A 314 -0.81 21.89 -8.94
CA PHE A 314 -2.02 21.38 -9.61
C PHE A 314 -3.18 22.36 -9.53
N MET A 315 -3.32 23.11 -8.43
CA MET A 315 -4.34 24.17 -8.32
C MET A 315 -4.08 25.31 -9.32
N ILE A 316 -2.81 25.68 -9.52
CA ILE A 316 -2.39 26.66 -10.53
C ILE A 316 -2.74 26.14 -11.93
N TRP A 317 -2.44 24.88 -12.21
CA TRP A 317 -2.82 24.27 -13.48
C TRP A 317 -4.34 24.31 -13.70
N LEU A 318 -5.14 23.87 -12.73
CA LEU A 318 -6.61 23.95 -12.80
C LEU A 318 -7.10 25.39 -13.00
N SER A 319 -6.51 26.37 -12.32
CA SER A 319 -6.88 27.78 -12.49
C SER A 319 -6.67 28.29 -13.91
N SER A 320 -5.74 27.70 -14.67
CA SER A 320 -5.41 28.09 -16.03
C SER A 320 -6.15 27.28 -17.12
N ARG A 321 -6.50 26.02 -16.83
CA ARG A 321 -7.06 25.07 -17.81
C ARG A 321 -8.50 24.64 -17.55
N SER A 322 -9.04 24.89 -16.35
CA SER A 322 -10.44 24.61 -16.03
C SER A 322 -11.33 25.82 -16.36
N GLY A 323 -12.56 25.54 -16.78
CA GLY A 323 -13.65 26.50 -16.91
C GLY A 323 -14.52 26.60 -15.65
N THR A 324 -14.00 26.12 -14.52
CA THR A 324 -14.71 26.09 -13.23
C THR A 324 -13.87 26.77 -12.14
N GLU A 325 -14.47 27.08 -10.99
CA GLU A 325 -13.80 27.78 -9.89
C GLU A 325 -13.74 26.93 -8.61
N PRO A 326 -12.75 27.16 -7.72
CA PRO A 326 -12.64 26.46 -6.44
C PRO A 326 -13.76 26.79 -5.44
N THR A 327 -14.54 27.84 -5.71
CA THR A 327 -15.68 28.32 -4.91
C THR A 327 -16.98 27.56 -5.19
N ILE A 328 -17.04 26.80 -6.29
CA ILE A 328 -18.21 26.01 -6.66
C ILE A 328 -18.51 24.98 -5.58
N LYS A 329 -19.80 24.82 -5.24
CA LYS A 329 -20.26 23.85 -4.25
C LYS A 329 -20.81 22.59 -4.89
N ASP A 330 -20.53 21.45 -4.26
CA ASP A 330 -21.16 20.17 -4.57
C ASP A 330 -22.62 20.10 -4.04
N ASN A 331 -23.30 18.98 -4.29
CA ASN A 331 -24.68 18.75 -3.83
C ASN A 331 -24.79 18.61 -2.30
N LYS A 332 -23.68 18.58 -1.57
CA LYS A 332 -23.62 18.65 -0.10
C LYS A 332 -23.32 20.06 0.40
N GLY A 333 -23.12 21.04 -0.49
CA GLY A 333 -22.79 22.42 -0.13
C GLY A 333 -21.30 22.65 0.17
N HIS A 334 -20.43 21.69 -0.16
CA HIS A 334 -18.98 21.81 0.07
C HIS A 334 -18.27 22.39 -1.15
N ASN A 335 -17.35 23.32 -0.91
CA ASN A 335 -16.40 23.84 -1.91
C ASN A 335 -15.05 23.09 -1.88
N ALA A 336 -14.10 23.48 -2.74
CA ALA A 336 -12.79 22.82 -2.82
C ALA A 336 -12.01 22.87 -1.49
N LEU A 337 -12.04 23.99 -0.76
CA LEU A 337 -11.37 24.12 0.53
C LEU A 337 -11.98 23.20 1.60
N MET A 338 -13.30 22.99 1.58
CA MET A 338 -13.98 22.05 2.47
C MET A 338 -13.60 20.59 2.16
N HIS A 339 -13.45 20.22 0.88
CA HIS A 339 -12.92 18.92 0.49
C HIS A 339 -11.45 18.72 0.89
N ALA A 340 -10.62 19.76 0.75
CA ALA A 340 -9.24 19.73 1.23
C ALA A 340 -9.17 19.55 2.75
N ALA A 341 -10.07 20.20 3.51
CA ALA A 341 -10.17 20.07 4.96
C ALA A 341 -10.45 18.63 5.43
N MET A 342 -11.22 17.86 4.64
CA MET A 342 -11.52 16.44 4.91
C MET A 342 -10.46 15.49 4.36
N GLY A 343 -9.51 15.98 3.56
CA GLY A 343 -8.51 15.18 2.88
C GLY A 343 -7.35 14.73 3.77
N ASN A 344 -6.40 14.04 3.14
CA ASN A 344 -5.15 13.60 3.76
C ASN A 344 -3.91 14.25 3.10
N ARG A 345 -4.10 15.29 2.28
CA ARG A 345 -3.01 16.03 1.59
C ARG A 345 -3.09 17.52 1.94
N SER A 346 -2.04 18.04 2.58
CA SER A 346 -1.98 19.43 3.05
C SER A 346 -1.43 20.42 2.01
N THR A 347 -0.92 19.94 0.89
CA THR A 347 -0.13 20.74 -0.08
C THR A 347 -0.97 21.76 -0.84
N SER A 348 -2.29 21.58 -0.97
CA SER A 348 -3.21 22.52 -1.64
C SER A 348 -3.76 23.63 -0.74
N ILE A 349 -3.65 23.48 0.59
CA ILE A 349 -4.35 24.33 1.57
C ILE A 349 -3.93 25.80 1.50
N GLN A 350 -2.64 26.08 1.31
CA GLN A 350 -2.15 27.46 1.29
C GLN A 350 -2.72 28.26 0.12
N TRP A 351 -2.71 27.66 -1.07
CA TRP A 351 -3.28 28.25 -2.27
C TRP A 351 -4.80 28.42 -2.13
N LEU A 352 -5.50 27.37 -1.67
CA LEU A 352 -6.96 27.40 -1.50
C LEU A 352 -7.40 28.47 -0.49
N CYS A 353 -6.73 28.61 0.66
CA CYS A 353 -7.05 29.67 1.61
C CYS A 353 -6.76 31.09 1.10
N SER A 354 -6.01 31.23 0.00
CA SER A 354 -5.76 32.53 -0.63
C SER A 354 -6.81 32.88 -1.69
N HIS A 355 -7.58 31.90 -2.17
CA HIS A 355 -8.57 32.05 -3.24
C HIS A 355 -10.01 31.74 -2.81
N VAL A 356 -10.18 31.03 -1.69
CA VAL A 356 -11.48 30.66 -1.09
C VAL A 356 -11.52 31.17 0.34
N ASP A 357 -12.63 31.78 0.73
CA ASP A 357 -12.78 32.33 2.08
C ASP A 357 -12.78 31.21 3.14
N PRO A 358 -11.76 31.14 4.03
CA PRO A 358 -11.74 30.15 5.09
C PRO A 358 -12.82 30.37 6.16
N MET A 359 -13.46 31.55 6.18
CA MET A 359 -14.57 31.88 7.09
C MET A 359 -15.94 31.46 6.55
N GLU A 360 -16.02 30.96 5.31
CA GLU A 360 -17.27 30.62 4.67
C GLU A 360 -18.10 29.62 5.50
N ASN A 361 -19.40 29.92 5.64
CA ASN A 361 -20.34 29.04 6.30
C ASN A 361 -20.75 27.89 5.37
N TRP A 362 -21.09 26.75 5.97
CA TRP A 362 -21.85 25.74 5.25
C TRP A 362 -23.29 26.20 5.05
N VAL A 363 -23.80 26.00 3.84
CA VAL A 363 -25.19 26.29 3.47
C VAL A 363 -25.78 25.02 2.93
N ASN A 364 -26.89 24.57 3.50
CA ASN A 364 -27.61 23.41 3.01
C ASN A 364 -28.15 23.73 1.61
N PRO A 365 -27.76 22.99 0.56
CA PRO A 365 -28.18 23.31 -0.80
C PRO A 365 -29.70 23.13 -1.02
N ALA A 366 -30.36 22.25 -0.26
CA ALA A 366 -31.79 21.99 -0.38
C ALA A 366 -32.66 23.04 0.34
N THR A 367 -32.24 23.48 1.52
CA THR A 367 -33.05 24.39 2.37
C THR A 367 -32.53 25.83 2.38
N GLN A 368 -31.35 26.07 1.82
CA GLN A 368 -30.60 27.33 1.94
C GLN A 368 -30.35 27.75 3.40
N ASP A 369 -30.44 26.80 4.33
CA ASP A 369 -30.24 27.04 5.76
C ASP A 369 -28.76 27.06 6.11
N VAL A 370 -28.37 28.02 6.94
CA VAL A 370 -27.00 28.19 7.43
C VAL A 370 -26.84 27.35 8.69
N GLY A 371 -26.75 26.02 8.50
CA GLY A 371 -26.78 25.07 9.61
C GLY A 371 -25.48 24.97 10.42
N SER A 372 -24.39 25.60 9.98
CA SER A 372 -23.10 25.55 10.66
C SER A 372 -22.38 26.88 10.58
N GLY A 373 -22.10 27.46 11.75
CA GLY A 373 -21.47 28.78 11.89
C GLY A 373 -20.09 28.92 11.21
N PRO A 374 -19.47 30.11 11.33
CA PRO A 374 -18.30 30.51 10.52
C PRO A 374 -17.11 29.60 10.69
N ALA A 375 -16.24 29.63 9.67
CA ALA A 375 -15.05 28.80 9.56
C ALA A 375 -15.37 27.30 9.44
N TYR A 376 -16.30 26.94 8.57
CA TYR A 376 -16.74 25.55 8.44
C TYR A 376 -15.63 24.61 7.97
N ALA A 377 -14.74 25.06 7.07
CA ALA A 377 -13.57 24.28 6.67
C ALA A 377 -12.66 23.93 7.86
N LEU A 378 -12.51 24.82 8.85
CA LEU A 378 -11.75 24.51 10.07
C LEU A 378 -12.44 23.42 10.90
N ARG A 379 -13.77 23.41 10.95
CA ARG A 379 -14.55 22.38 11.65
C ARG A 379 -14.40 21.02 11.00
N LEU A 380 -14.51 20.94 9.67
CA LEU A 380 -14.24 19.72 8.92
C LEU A 380 -12.81 19.20 9.15
N ALA A 381 -11.82 20.11 9.13
CA ALA A 381 -10.44 19.76 9.42
C ALA A 381 -10.26 19.28 10.87
N ALA A 382 -11.06 19.77 11.82
CA ALA A 382 -11.05 19.30 13.21
C ALA A 382 -11.63 17.89 13.33
N GLU A 383 -12.69 17.57 12.58
CA GLU A 383 -13.38 16.26 12.56
C GLU A 383 -12.60 15.16 11.83
N SER A 384 -11.82 15.49 10.80
CA SER A 384 -11.05 14.48 10.04
C SER A 384 -10.03 13.74 10.91
N MET A 385 -10.00 12.41 10.95
CA MET A 385 -8.95 11.67 11.69
C MET A 385 -7.84 11.12 10.79
N GLU A 386 -7.71 11.69 9.59
CA GLU A 386 -6.65 11.37 8.64
C GLU A 386 -5.27 11.77 9.19
N GLU A 387 -4.23 11.03 8.80
CA GLU A 387 -2.87 11.16 9.31
C GLU A 387 -2.31 12.60 9.18
N ASN A 388 -2.47 13.23 8.02
CA ASN A 388 -1.97 14.59 7.75
C ASN A 388 -2.99 15.69 8.08
N SER A 389 -4.16 15.34 8.63
CA SER A 389 -5.17 16.33 9.02
C SER A 389 -4.70 17.38 10.04
N PRO A 390 -3.72 17.13 10.95
CA PRO A 390 -3.21 18.18 11.84
C PRO A 390 -2.55 19.35 11.10
N ASP A 391 -1.87 19.08 9.98
CA ASP A 391 -1.22 20.11 9.16
C ASP A 391 -2.24 20.91 8.35
N ILE A 392 -3.26 20.23 7.82
CA ILE A 392 -4.42 20.86 7.17
C ILE A 392 -5.12 21.79 8.16
N PHE A 393 -5.45 21.28 9.35
CA PHE A 393 -6.07 22.04 10.43
C PHE A 393 -5.25 23.27 10.80
N ARG A 394 -3.94 23.11 10.97
CA ARG A 394 -3.03 24.22 11.25
C ARG A 394 -2.98 25.25 10.12
N GLY A 395 -2.92 24.79 8.87
CA GLY A 395 -2.89 25.63 7.67
C GLY A 395 -4.11 26.55 7.58
N ILE A 396 -5.30 25.99 7.76
CA ILE A 396 -6.57 26.74 7.77
C ILE A 396 -6.62 27.68 8.97
N MET A 397 -6.27 27.21 10.16
CA MET A 397 -6.30 28.00 11.40
C MET A 397 -5.43 29.26 11.31
N LEU A 398 -4.27 29.19 10.64
CA LEU A 398 -3.38 30.34 10.47
C LEU A 398 -3.97 31.43 9.56
N ARG A 399 -4.95 31.09 8.72
CA ARG A 399 -5.59 31.99 7.74
C ARG A 399 -6.91 32.57 8.24
N ILE A 400 -7.43 32.07 9.36
CA ILE A 400 -8.64 32.59 9.99
C ILE A 400 -8.35 33.88 10.79
N PRO A 401 -9.22 34.91 10.70
CA PRO A 401 -9.11 36.15 11.46
C PRO A 401 -8.97 35.95 12.98
N ARG A 402 -8.20 36.84 13.61
CA ARG A 402 -7.88 36.76 15.06
C ARG A 402 -9.12 36.85 15.94
N ASN A 403 -10.04 37.76 15.62
CA ASN A 403 -11.29 37.99 16.33
C ASN A 403 -12.16 36.72 16.45
N HIS A 404 -12.06 35.79 15.48
CA HIS A 404 -12.78 34.52 15.55
C HIS A 404 -12.38 33.68 16.77
N PHE A 405 -11.08 33.68 17.12
CA PHE A 405 -10.53 32.95 18.27
C PHE A 405 -10.51 33.78 19.57
N GLU A 406 -10.74 35.09 19.50
CA GLU A 406 -10.95 35.92 20.69
C GLU A 406 -12.24 35.57 21.41
N ASN A 407 -13.23 35.08 20.66
CA ASN A 407 -14.40 34.44 21.23
C ASN A 407 -14.01 33.05 21.74
N LEU A 408 -13.84 32.97 23.06
CA LEU A 408 -13.50 31.76 23.79
C LEU A 408 -14.47 30.59 23.49
N HIS A 409 -15.73 30.89 23.19
CA HIS A 409 -16.72 29.90 22.82
C HIS A 409 -16.33 29.15 21.55
N ASN A 410 -15.81 29.84 20.53
CA ASN A 410 -15.43 29.21 19.25
C ASN A 410 -14.24 28.26 19.43
N ALA A 411 -13.22 28.69 20.17
CA ALA A 411 -12.06 27.86 20.47
C ALA A 411 -12.42 26.64 21.33
N ILE A 412 -13.31 26.80 22.32
CA ILE A 412 -13.85 25.68 23.10
C ILE A 412 -14.66 24.73 22.21
N SER A 413 -15.50 25.24 21.32
CA SER A 413 -16.31 24.42 20.42
C SER A 413 -15.46 23.60 19.46
N ILE A 414 -14.37 24.16 18.92
CA ILE A 414 -13.41 23.40 18.09
C ILE A 414 -12.74 22.29 18.90
N PHE A 415 -12.31 22.58 20.14
CA PHE A 415 -11.72 21.55 21.01
C PHE A 415 -12.72 20.43 21.32
N LYS A 416 -13.95 20.80 21.69
CA LYS A 416 -15.03 19.83 21.95
C LYS A 416 -15.26 18.94 20.74
N LEU A 417 -15.25 19.51 19.54
CA LEU A 417 -15.42 18.78 18.29
C LEU A 417 -14.33 17.73 18.11
N ILE A 418 -13.05 18.09 18.30
CA ILE A 418 -11.93 17.13 18.23
C ILE A 418 -12.13 15.98 19.24
N CYS A 419 -12.53 16.30 20.48
CA CYS A 419 -12.80 15.30 21.50
C CYS A 419 -13.99 14.40 21.16
N ASP A 420 -15.08 14.97 20.66
CA ASP A 420 -16.29 14.22 20.29
C ASP A 420 -16.04 13.31 19.11
N THR A 421 -15.28 13.76 18.10
CA THR A 421 -14.89 12.91 16.99
C THR A 421 -14.03 11.74 17.46
N LEU A 422 -12.99 11.99 18.27
CA LEU A 422 -12.16 10.91 18.80
C LEU A 422 -12.97 9.92 19.66
N PHE A 423 -13.88 10.44 20.49
CA PHE A 423 -14.77 9.62 21.31
C PHE A 423 -15.70 8.77 20.44
N THR A 424 -16.24 9.33 19.36
CA THR A 424 -17.10 8.62 18.40
C THR A 424 -16.31 7.54 17.65
N THR A 425 -15.09 7.85 17.21
CA THR A 425 -14.18 6.87 16.60
C THR A 425 -13.92 5.70 17.55
N ARG A 426 -13.65 5.99 18.84
CA ARG A 426 -13.55 4.97 19.89
C ARG A 426 -14.82 4.11 19.94
N GLN A 427 -15.98 4.72 20.10
CA GLN A 427 -17.24 3.98 20.21
C GLN A 427 -17.53 3.10 18.99
N ASN A 428 -17.28 3.60 17.79
CA ASN A 428 -17.50 2.84 16.56
C ASN A 428 -16.59 1.60 16.48
N MET A 429 -15.31 1.75 16.82
CA MET A 429 -14.37 0.63 16.91
C MET A 429 -14.81 -0.39 17.98
N ALA A 430 -15.34 0.07 19.12
CA ALA A 430 -15.85 -0.80 20.20
C ALA A 430 -17.01 -1.68 19.73
N ILE A 431 -17.93 -1.09 18.95
CA ILE A 431 -19.15 -1.74 18.49
C ILE A 431 -18.83 -2.72 17.35
N GLN A 432 -17.94 -2.33 16.43
CA GLN A 432 -17.61 -3.13 15.25
C GLN A 432 -16.70 -4.32 15.58
N HIS A 433 -15.88 -4.24 16.62
CA HIS A 433 -14.86 -5.24 16.93
C HIS A 433 -14.86 -5.66 18.40
N ALA A 434 -15.65 -6.69 18.73
CA ALA A 434 -15.67 -7.31 20.07
C ALA A 434 -14.29 -7.87 20.49
N HIS A 435 -13.43 -8.20 19.52
CA HIS A 435 -12.05 -8.62 19.72
C HIS A 435 -11.11 -7.78 18.83
N PRO A 436 -10.44 -6.75 19.37
CA PRO A 436 -9.57 -5.87 18.58
C PRO A 436 -8.31 -6.60 18.10
N THR A 437 -8.03 -6.53 16.79
CA THR A 437 -6.75 -6.98 16.21
C THR A 437 -5.63 -5.93 16.41
N LEU A 438 -4.40 -6.28 16.04
CA LEU A 438 -3.25 -5.35 16.05
C LEU A 438 -3.51 -4.11 15.17
N GLU A 439 -4.17 -4.29 14.03
CA GLU A 439 -4.51 -3.20 13.10
C GLU A 439 -5.45 -2.18 13.74
N HIS A 440 -6.50 -2.64 14.45
CA HIS A 440 -7.42 -1.76 15.17
C HIS A 440 -6.71 -0.96 16.27
N ARG A 441 -5.68 -1.55 16.91
CA ARG A 441 -4.85 -0.83 17.87
C ARG A 441 -4.05 0.28 17.19
N MET A 442 -3.41 -0.01 16.05
CA MET A 442 -2.68 0.99 15.28
C MET A 442 -3.59 2.12 14.78
N GLU A 443 -4.81 1.80 14.35
CA GLU A 443 -5.79 2.79 13.90
C GLU A 443 -6.26 3.70 15.05
N TRP A 444 -6.51 3.14 16.23
CA TRP A 444 -6.81 3.90 17.43
C TRP A 444 -5.65 4.80 17.86
N GLU A 445 -4.43 4.26 17.91
CA GLU A 445 -3.22 5.02 18.23
C GLU A 445 -2.99 6.17 17.24
N ASN A 446 -3.25 5.93 15.94
CA ASN A 446 -3.17 6.95 14.92
C ASN A 446 -4.20 8.06 15.15
N SER A 447 -5.47 7.70 15.38
CA SER A 447 -6.55 8.66 15.65
C SER A 447 -6.25 9.51 16.90
N TRP A 448 -5.73 8.87 17.95
CA TRP A 448 -5.29 9.55 19.16
C TRP A 448 -4.16 10.55 18.89
N ARG A 449 -3.12 10.12 18.16
CA ARG A 449 -1.98 10.97 17.77
C ARG A 449 -2.43 12.19 16.98
N VAL A 450 -3.33 12.00 16.02
CA VAL A 450 -3.93 13.07 15.21
C VAL A 450 -4.68 14.08 16.07
N ALA A 451 -5.57 13.60 16.96
CA ALA A 451 -6.33 14.47 17.86
C ALA A 451 -5.41 15.25 18.81
N ALA A 452 -4.38 14.59 19.37
CA ALA A 452 -3.40 15.24 20.24
C ALA A 452 -2.61 16.33 19.50
N ALA A 453 -2.17 16.07 18.26
CA ALA A 453 -1.45 17.05 17.44
C ALA A 453 -2.32 18.28 17.11
N LYS A 454 -3.60 18.10 16.81
CA LYS A 454 -4.54 19.23 16.61
C LYS A 454 -4.73 20.06 17.86
N CYS A 455 -4.89 19.42 19.01
CA CYS A 455 -4.96 20.11 20.30
C CYS A 455 -3.67 20.89 20.61
N GLN A 456 -2.49 20.35 20.26
CA GLN A 456 -1.21 21.06 20.34
C GLN A 456 -1.13 22.26 19.41
N ASN A 457 -1.59 22.12 18.17
CA ASN A 457 -1.66 23.23 17.21
C ASN A 457 -2.57 24.34 17.74
N LEU A 458 -3.77 24.00 18.21
CA LEU A 458 -4.71 24.94 18.81
C LEU A 458 -4.11 25.63 20.04
N GLY A 459 -3.55 24.85 20.97
CA GLY A 459 -2.91 25.35 22.19
C GLY A 459 -1.77 26.32 21.91
N SER A 460 -0.81 25.92 21.06
CA SER A 460 0.35 26.74 20.72
C SER A 460 -0.04 28.03 19.98
N PHE A 461 -1.05 27.98 19.10
CA PHE A 461 -1.58 29.15 18.42
C PHE A 461 -2.21 30.15 19.39
N LEU A 462 -2.96 29.65 20.37
CA LEU A 462 -3.60 30.46 21.40
C LEU A 462 -2.57 31.05 22.40
N GLN A 463 -1.59 30.26 22.83
CA GLN A 463 -0.52 30.69 23.76
C GLN A 463 0.36 31.79 23.18
N LYS A 464 0.73 31.71 21.90
CA LYS A 464 1.49 32.76 21.22
C LYS A 464 0.72 34.08 21.09
N ARG A 465 -0.62 34.05 21.22
CA ARG A 465 -1.50 35.19 20.90
C ARG A 465 -2.19 35.81 22.13
N ARG A 466 -2.33 35.10 23.24
CA ARG A 466 -2.73 35.62 24.56
C ARG A 466 -1.88 34.91 25.61
N GLY A 467 -1.21 35.65 26.50
CA GLY A 467 -0.26 35.14 27.51
C GLY A 467 -0.82 34.08 28.48
N GLY A 468 -1.03 32.87 27.97
CA GLY A 468 -1.49 31.68 28.71
C GLY A 468 -3.02 31.58 28.86
N TRP A 469 -3.59 30.42 28.53
CA TRP A 469 -4.95 30.00 28.94
C TRP A 469 -5.00 29.47 30.38
N GLN A 470 -3.84 29.38 31.04
CA GLN A 470 -3.67 28.78 32.35
C GLN A 470 -4.52 29.53 33.40
N GLY A 471 -5.32 28.78 34.16
CA GLY A 471 -6.16 29.30 35.26
C GLY A 471 -7.53 29.87 34.85
N THR A 472 -7.81 30.02 33.56
CA THR A 472 -9.09 30.58 33.06
C THR A 472 -10.27 29.60 33.23
N THR A 473 -11.49 30.14 33.32
CA THR A 473 -12.74 29.35 33.34
C THR A 473 -12.89 28.48 32.09
N ALA A 474 -12.31 28.91 30.96
CA ALA A 474 -12.23 28.16 29.72
C ALA A 474 -11.46 26.84 29.87
N MET A 475 -10.28 26.93 30.49
CA MET A 475 -9.41 25.78 30.70
C MET A 475 -10.08 24.78 31.64
N ARG A 476 -10.79 25.26 32.68
CA ARG A 476 -11.61 24.39 33.53
C ARG A 476 -12.70 23.68 32.73
N ALA A 477 -13.46 24.40 31.90
CA ALA A 477 -14.49 23.79 31.05
C ALA A 477 -13.92 22.74 30.06
N ILE A 478 -12.75 22.99 29.49
CA ILE A 478 -12.01 22.04 28.63
C ILE A 478 -11.59 20.79 29.41
N CYS A 479 -10.99 20.98 30.60
CA CYS A 479 -10.58 19.89 31.48
C CYS A 479 -11.78 19.04 31.92
N ASP A 480 -12.87 19.67 32.34
CA ASP A 480 -14.07 18.99 32.81
C ASP A 480 -14.75 18.22 31.67
N TYR A 481 -14.77 18.79 30.46
CA TYR A 481 -15.28 18.12 29.26
C TYR A 481 -14.47 16.87 28.90
N ALA A 482 -13.14 17.01 28.84
CA ALA A 482 -12.24 15.90 28.54
C ALA A 482 -12.32 14.80 29.61
N ARG A 483 -12.46 15.16 30.89
CA ARG A 483 -12.68 14.18 31.98
C ARG A 483 -14.01 13.44 31.82
N GLY A 484 -15.09 14.14 31.48
CA GLY A 484 -16.41 13.53 31.25
C GLY A 484 -16.44 12.51 30.10
N ARG A 485 -15.46 12.55 29.20
CA ARG A 485 -15.30 11.63 28.06
C ARG A 485 -14.19 10.60 28.24
N ASP A 486 -13.54 10.55 29.41
CA ASP A 486 -12.35 9.71 29.66
C ASP A 486 -11.19 10.00 28.67
N LEU A 487 -11.01 11.27 28.30
CA LEU A 487 -9.92 11.76 27.44
C LEU A 487 -9.04 12.83 28.13
N PRO A 488 -8.70 12.71 29.44
CA PRO A 488 -8.01 13.77 30.18
C PRO A 488 -6.63 14.10 29.58
N MET A 489 -6.02 13.18 28.82
CA MET A 489 -4.70 13.37 28.24
C MET A 489 -4.66 14.33 27.05
N LEU A 490 -5.76 14.54 26.32
CA LEU A 490 -5.81 15.53 25.23
C LEU A 490 -5.62 16.97 25.73
N VAL A 491 -5.94 17.22 27.00
CA VAL A 491 -5.78 18.51 27.67
C VAL A 491 -4.32 18.96 27.70
N HIS A 492 -3.37 18.01 27.74
CA HIS A 492 -1.93 18.29 27.69
C HIS A 492 -1.49 18.98 26.40
N GLY A 493 -2.21 18.75 25.30
CA GLY A 493 -1.92 19.42 24.03
C GLY A 493 -2.19 20.92 24.10
N ILE A 494 -3.19 21.35 24.89
CA ILE A 494 -3.60 22.76 24.95
C ILE A 494 -2.78 23.56 25.97
N ALA A 495 -2.45 22.95 27.12
CA ALA A 495 -1.57 23.55 28.11
C ALA A 495 -0.85 22.47 28.95
N PRO A 496 0.37 22.73 29.44
CA PRO A 496 1.00 21.85 30.42
C PRO A 496 0.16 21.84 31.71
N LEU A 497 -0.23 20.64 32.19
CA LEU A 497 -0.97 20.48 33.43
C LEU A 497 -0.15 21.00 34.63
N PRO A 498 -0.80 21.49 35.69
CA PRO A 498 -0.15 21.66 36.99
C PRO A 498 0.48 20.34 37.47
N PRO A 499 1.46 20.38 38.39
CA PRO A 499 2.27 19.22 38.80
C PRO A 499 1.47 17.97 39.17
N GLU A 500 0.26 18.15 39.73
CA GLU A 500 -0.71 17.12 40.10
C GLU A 500 -1.22 16.29 38.90
N GLY A 501 -1.23 16.86 37.69
CA GLY A 501 -1.62 16.19 36.45
C GLY A 501 -0.60 15.19 35.91
N LYS A 502 0.70 15.34 36.26
CA LYS A 502 1.77 14.42 35.85
C LYS A 502 1.65 13.04 36.53
N PHE A 503 0.96 12.97 37.66
CA PHE A 503 0.69 11.73 38.39
C PHE A 503 -0.21 10.77 37.59
N TRP A 504 -1.17 11.32 36.84
CA TRP A 504 -2.12 10.53 36.02
C TRP A 504 -1.48 9.91 34.78
N PHE A 505 -0.45 10.57 34.22
CA PHE A 505 0.36 10.03 33.11
C PHE A 505 1.09 8.74 33.51
N ARG A 506 1.46 8.63 34.79
CA ARG A 506 2.08 7.43 35.37
C ARG A 506 1.06 6.31 35.55
N ILE A 507 -0.12 6.62 36.10
CA ILE A 507 -1.22 5.65 36.31
C ILE A 507 -1.71 5.03 34.99
N PHE A 508 -1.81 5.80 33.90
CA PHE A 508 -2.27 5.27 32.61
C PHE A 508 -1.19 4.43 31.91
N LYS A 509 0.06 4.89 31.93
CA LYS A 509 1.20 4.12 31.41
C LYS A 509 1.41 2.83 32.19
N ASP A 510 1.17 2.84 33.51
CA ASP A 510 1.24 1.65 34.37
C ASP A 510 0.02 0.73 34.20
N ARG A 511 -1.17 1.26 33.84
CA ARG A 511 -2.36 0.46 33.47
C ARG A 511 -2.24 -0.22 32.10
N GLU A 512 -1.52 0.40 31.16
CA GLU A 512 -1.23 -0.19 29.84
C GLU A 512 0.00 -1.11 29.85
N ALA A 513 1.01 -0.84 30.70
CA ALA A 513 2.22 -1.65 30.83
C ALA A 513 2.08 -2.84 31.80
N GLY A 514 1.12 -2.80 32.73
CA GLY A 514 0.81 -3.92 33.62
C GLY A 514 0.09 -5.03 32.87
N GLY A 515 0.77 -6.16 32.64
CA GLY A 515 0.35 -7.35 31.88
C GLY A 515 -0.88 -8.12 32.40
N GLY A 516 -1.97 -7.43 32.69
CA GLY A 516 -3.29 -7.96 33.04
C GLY A 516 -4.41 -6.91 32.98
N GLY A 517 -4.16 -5.73 32.41
CA GLY A 517 -5.12 -4.63 32.33
C GLY A 517 -6.25 -4.91 31.33
N ARG A 518 -7.50 -4.74 31.77
CA ARG A 518 -8.68 -4.78 30.90
C ARG A 518 -8.49 -3.84 29.71
N TRP A 519 -8.85 -4.33 28.52
CA TRP A 519 -8.86 -3.58 27.27
C TRP A 519 -9.63 -2.25 27.41
N PRO A 520 -9.28 -1.20 26.63
CA PRO A 520 -9.94 0.11 26.68
C PRO A 520 -11.45 0.08 26.34
N TRP A 521 -11.97 -1.09 25.96
CA TRP A 521 -13.38 -1.39 25.70
C TRP A 521 -14.18 -1.79 26.93
N SER A 522 -13.55 -2.12 28.06
CA SER A 522 -14.32 -2.52 29.25
C SER A 522 -14.91 -1.28 29.90
N THR A 523 -16.15 -0.94 29.53
CA THR A 523 -16.98 -0.06 30.36
C THR A 523 -17.07 -0.69 31.74
N SER A 524 -16.69 0.07 32.77
CA SER A 524 -17.04 -0.27 34.15
C SER A 524 -18.56 -0.24 34.26
N THR A 525 -19.19 -1.41 34.38
CA THR A 525 -20.42 -1.53 35.19
C THR A 525 -20.07 -1.41 36.66
#